data_AF-A0A259KJ67-F1
#
_entry.id   AF-A0A259KJ67-F1
#
_cell.length_a   1.000
_cell.length_b   1.000
_cell.length_c   1.000
_cell.angle_alpha   90.00
_cell.angle_beta   90.00
_cell.angle_gamma   90.00
#
_symmetry.space_group_name_H-M   'P 1'
#
loop_
_entity.id
_entity.type
_entity.pdbx_description
1 polymer ?
#
loop_
_entity_poly.entity_id
_entity_poly.type
_entity_poly.pdbx_seq_one_letter_code
_entity_poly.pdbx_strand_id
1 'polypeptide(L)'
;MGMRFWLWLLAAFFPLVAQASPQLRCHFEVNAERFEHSFSPVSDPYTVTSVNLADRFRFKAVVLGDDTRVELINLYVFYQTERQPMILQHTKYMAPQAQSAPAANALTGRVALYSPFLGKELLYGCALHEVAR
;
A
#
# COMPACT_ATOMS: atom_id res chain seq x y z
N MET A 1 -52.27 14.52 43.43
CA MET A 1 -51.11 13.92 44.11
C MET A 1 -50.65 12.73 43.28
N GLY A 2 -49.41 12.71 42.78
CA GLY A 2 -48.79 11.47 42.27
C GLY A 2 -48.49 11.43 40.77
N MET A 3 -47.57 12.28 40.36
CA MET A 3 -46.75 12.24 39.15
C MET A 3 -46.10 10.86 38.91
N ARG A 4 -46.21 10.28 37.71
CA ARG A 4 -45.31 9.23 37.23
C ARG A 4 -44.93 9.49 35.77
N PHE A 5 -43.92 10.36 35.64
CA PHE A 5 -43.19 10.67 34.43
C PHE A 5 -42.37 9.42 34.04
N TRP A 6 -42.86 8.64 33.08
CA TRP A 6 -42.15 7.48 32.55
C TRP A 6 -41.16 7.97 31.49
N LEU A 7 -40.01 8.47 31.93
CA LEU A 7 -38.88 8.80 31.05
C LEU A 7 -38.38 7.51 30.40
N TRP A 8 -38.74 7.34 29.12
CA TRP A 8 -38.14 6.34 28.24
C TRP A 8 -36.67 6.70 28.02
N LEU A 9 -35.78 5.87 28.57
CA LEU A 9 -34.37 5.83 28.23
C LEU A 9 -34.22 5.41 26.76
N LEU A 10 -34.30 6.36 25.84
CA LEU A 10 -33.78 6.21 24.48
C LEU A 10 -32.25 6.15 24.58
N ALA A 11 -31.72 4.93 24.78
CA ALA A 11 -30.31 4.65 24.59
C ALA A 11 -30.00 4.91 23.10
N ALA A 12 -29.42 6.08 22.82
CA ALA A 12 -28.94 6.45 21.50
C ALA A 12 -27.81 5.50 21.10
N PHE A 13 -28.15 4.48 20.32
CA PHE A 13 -27.21 3.57 19.68
C PHE A 13 -26.52 4.36 18.56
N PHE A 14 -25.46 5.11 18.89
CA PHE A 14 -24.65 5.78 17.89
C PHE A 14 -23.91 4.71 17.07
N PRO A 15 -24.17 4.58 15.76
CA PRO A 15 -23.40 3.66 14.93
C PRO A 15 -21.96 4.19 14.88
N LEU A 16 -21.00 3.35 15.26
CA LEU A 16 -19.58 3.63 15.08
C LEU A 16 -19.32 3.62 13.57
N VAL A 17 -19.11 4.80 12.97
CA VAL A 17 -18.72 4.88 11.57
C VAL A 17 -17.24 4.51 11.51
N ALA A 18 -16.95 3.25 11.15
CA ALA A 18 -15.59 2.82 10.87
C ALA A 18 -15.08 3.60 9.64
N GLN A 19 -14.06 4.43 9.83
CA GLN A 19 -13.42 5.12 8.71
C GLN A 19 -12.47 4.15 8.02
N ALA A 20 -12.69 3.91 6.73
CA ALA A 20 -11.77 3.15 5.91
C ALA A 20 -10.76 4.09 5.26
N SER A 21 -9.47 3.72 5.28
CA SER A 21 -8.41 4.45 4.58
C SER A 21 -7.74 3.60 3.52
N PRO A 22 -7.21 4.20 2.44
CA PRO A 22 -6.48 3.44 1.43
C PRO A 22 -5.13 2.97 1.98
N GLN A 23 -4.74 1.75 1.62
CA GLN A 23 -3.42 1.20 1.91
C GLN A 23 -2.94 0.33 0.75
N LEU A 24 -1.80 0.67 0.18
CA LEU A 24 -1.17 -0.17 -0.84
C LEU A 24 -0.44 -1.31 -0.14
N ARG A 25 -0.81 -2.55 -0.43
CA ARG A 25 -0.11 -3.74 0.07
C ARG A 25 0.62 -4.40 -1.09
N CYS A 26 1.88 -4.74 -0.87
CA CYS A 26 2.72 -5.39 -1.85
C CYS A 26 3.38 -6.63 -1.24
N HIS A 27 3.41 -7.71 -2.01
CA HIS A 27 4.15 -8.92 -1.72
C HIS A 27 5.32 -9.05 -2.70
N PHE A 28 6.42 -9.59 -2.21
CA PHE A 28 7.66 -9.74 -2.96
C PHE A 28 8.22 -11.15 -2.76
N GLU A 29 8.89 -11.67 -3.78
CA GLU A 29 9.70 -12.89 -3.68
C GLU A 29 11.07 -12.66 -4.33
N VAL A 30 12.13 -12.95 -3.58
CA VAL A 30 13.53 -12.88 -4.04
C VAL A 30 14.23 -14.16 -3.58
N ASN A 31 14.70 -15.00 -4.52
CA ASN A 31 15.34 -16.29 -4.21
C ASN A 31 14.53 -17.15 -3.21
N ALA A 32 13.21 -17.25 -3.39
CA ALA A 32 12.26 -17.93 -2.50
C ALA A 32 12.06 -17.30 -1.11
N GLU A 33 12.71 -16.18 -0.79
CA GLU A 33 12.40 -15.37 0.40
C GLU A 33 11.23 -14.44 0.10
N ARG A 34 10.24 -14.40 1.01
CA ARG A 34 9.01 -13.61 0.84
C ARG A 34 8.97 -12.42 1.77
N PHE A 35 8.54 -11.28 1.23
CA PHE A 35 8.37 -10.04 1.98
C PHE A 35 6.97 -9.48 1.74
N GLU A 36 6.42 -8.83 2.76
CA GLU A 36 5.19 -8.05 2.66
C GLU A 36 5.43 -6.64 3.20
N HIS A 37 5.03 -5.64 2.43
CA HIS A 37 5.10 -4.25 2.83
C HIS A 37 3.80 -3.53 2.54
N SER A 38 3.42 -2.65 3.47
CA SER A 38 2.25 -1.79 3.34
C SER A 38 2.69 -0.33 3.28
N PHE A 39 2.05 0.44 2.40
CA PHE A 39 2.34 1.85 2.17
C PHE A 39 1.06 2.66 2.30
N SER A 40 1.06 3.59 3.25
CA SER A 40 -0.05 4.53 3.45
C SER A 40 0.10 5.74 2.51
N PRO A 41 -1.02 6.41 2.18
CA PRO A 41 -1.01 7.67 1.48
C PRO A 41 -0.14 8.72 2.20
N VAL A 42 0.54 9.54 1.42
CA VAL A 42 1.33 10.68 1.88
C VAL A 42 0.95 11.92 1.09
N SER A 43 1.10 13.09 1.72
CA SER A 43 0.92 14.39 1.06
C SER A 43 2.22 14.94 0.45
N ASP A 44 3.38 14.59 1.02
CA ASP A 44 4.70 14.98 0.52
C ASP A 44 5.47 13.76 -0.05
N PRO A 45 5.64 13.67 -1.39
CA PRO A 45 6.29 12.53 -2.02
C PRO A 45 7.80 12.43 -1.75
N TYR A 46 8.44 13.49 -1.25
CA TYR A 46 9.88 13.53 -1.00
C TYR A 46 10.28 12.89 0.33
N THR A 47 9.32 12.69 1.24
CA THR A 47 9.53 12.03 2.54
C THR A 47 9.62 10.50 2.44
N VAL A 48 9.22 9.93 1.30
CA VAL A 48 9.07 8.48 1.13
C VAL A 48 10.42 7.79 0.91
N THR A 49 10.73 6.84 1.79
CA THR A 49 11.93 5.98 1.72
C THR A 49 11.68 4.71 0.91
N SER A 50 12.74 4.13 0.36
CA SER A 50 12.69 2.78 -0.23
C SER A 50 12.86 1.69 0.83
N VAL A 51 12.21 0.55 0.65
CA VAL A 51 12.47 -0.67 1.42
C VAL A 51 13.57 -1.51 0.75
N ASN A 52 14.38 -2.18 1.55
CA ASN A 52 15.39 -3.13 1.09
C ASN A 52 14.75 -4.52 0.92
N LEU A 53 15.06 -5.19 -0.19
CA LEU A 53 14.64 -6.56 -0.46
C LEU A 53 15.90 -7.42 -0.68
N ALA A 54 16.28 -8.17 0.36
CA ALA A 54 17.40 -9.11 0.41
C ALA A 54 18.77 -8.53 -0.01
N ASP A 55 19.02 -7.23 0.21
CA ASP A 55 20.23 -6.51 -0.24
C ASP A 55 20.50 -6.62 -1.76
N ARG A 56 19.47 -6.96 -2.55
CA ARG A 56 19.54 -7.08 -4.01
C ARG A 56 18.74 -6.01 -4.70
N PHE A 57 17.52 -5.78 -4.21
CA PHE A 57 16.59 -4.83 -4.78
C PHE A 57 16.19 -3.80 -3.74
N ARG A 58 15.76 -2.63 -4.23
CA ARG A 58 15.04 -1.65 -3.42
C ARG A 58 13.73 -1.34 -4.08
N PHE A 59 12.69 -1.23 -3.27
CA PHE A 59 11.36 -0.89 -3.73
C PHE A 59 10.91 0.41 -3.08
N LYS A 60 10.44 1.37 -3.88
CA LYS A 60 9.86 2.62 -3.38
C LYS A 60 8.46 2.77 -3.95
N ALA A 61 7.47 2.84 -3.07
CA ALA A 61 6.10 3.17 -3.44
C ALA A 61 5.75 4.55 -2.90
N VAL A 62 5.53 5.50 -3.79
CA VAL A 62 4.97 6.81 -3.46
C VAL A 62 3.47 6.73 -3.71
N VAL A 63 2.69 6.64 -2.64
CA VAL A 63 1.22 6.68 -2.68
C VAL A 63 0.81 8.11 -2.32
N LEU A 64 0.58 8.95 -3.32
CA LEU A 64 0.19 10.34 -3.10
C LEU A 64 -1.33 10.43 -2.93
N GLY A 65 -1.77 11.08 -1.85
CA GLY A 65 -3.18 11.25 -1.54
C GLY A 65 -3.39 11.55 -0.06
N ASP A 66 -4.58 11.22 0.42
CA ASP A 66 -5.00 11.39 1.80
C ASP A 66 -5.67 10.11 2.35
N ASP A 67 -6.22 10.20 3.56
CA ASP A 67 -6.91 9.10 4.25
C ASP A 67 -8.19 8.63 3.54
N THR A 68 -8.64 9.28 2.47
CA THR A 68 -9.88 8.98 1.75
C THR A 68 -9.66 8.61 0.28
N ARG A 69 -8.62 9.14 -0.35
CA ARG A 69 -8.38 8.98 -1.80
C ARG A 69 -6.89 8.92 -2.10
N VAL A 70 -6.55 8.05 -3.06
CA VAL A 70 -5.25 8.05 -3.72
C VAL A 70 -5.36 8.78 -5.06
N GLU A 71 -4.51 9.79 -5.25
CA GLU A 71 -4.44 10.55 -6.50
C GLU A 71 -3.45 9.90 -7.47
N LEU A 72 -2.37 9.36 -6.94
CA LEU A 72 -1.27 8.84 -7.73
C LEU A 72 -0.47 7.77 -6.99
N ILE A 73 -0.11 6.70 -7.69
CA ILE A 73 0.89 5.74 -7.19
C ILE A 73 2.07 5.71 -8.16
N ASN A 74 3.28 5.98 -7.66
CA ASN A 74 4.53 5.69 -8.37
C ASN A 74 5.25 4.55 -7.69
N LEU A 75 5.49 3.48 -8.44
CA LEU A 75 6.29 2.34 -8.01
C LEU A 75 7.65 2.42 -8.70
N TYR A 76 8.71 2.39 -7.92
CA TYR A 76 10.07 2.32 -8.40
C TYR A 76 10.72 1.04 -7.88
N VAL A 77 11.32 0.29 -8.80
CA VAL A 77 12.20 -0.81 -8.46
C VAL A 77 13.60 -0.43 -8.86
N PHE A 78 14.53 -0.60 -7.93
CA PHE A 78 15.95 -0.42 -8.16
C PHE A 78 16.67 -1.74 -7.94
N TYR A 79 17.75 -1.96 -8.68
CA TYR A 79 18.76 -2.94 -8.32
C TYR A 79 19.94 -2.25 -7.65
N GLN A 80 20.60 -2.96 -6.74
CA GLN A 80 21.75 -2.43 -6.02
C GLN A 80 23.03 -2.64 -6.83
N THR A 81 23.79 -1.57 -7.05
CA THR A 81 25.18 -1.61 -7.55
C THR A 81 26.14 -1.22 -6.43
N GLU A 82 27.44 -1.44 -6.64
CA GLU A 82 28.47 -1.02 -5.68
C GLU A 82 28.47 0.49 -5.42
N ARG A 83 28.13 1.30 -6.43
CA ARG A 83 28.18 2.77 -6.32
C ARG A 83 26.87 3.35 -5.83
N GLN A 84 25.77 3.02 -6.51
CA GLN A 84 24.45 3.57 -6.19
C GLN A 84 23.32 2.68 -6.72
N PRO A 85 22.13 2.69 -6.09
CA PRO A 85 20.95 2.04 -6.66
C PRO A 85 20.62 2.59 -8.05
N MET A 86 20.28 1.71 -8.98
CA MET A 86 19.88 2.07 -10.35
C MET A 86 18.45 1.61 -10.62
N ILE A 87 17.65 2.44 -11.29
CA ILE A 87 16.24 2.13 -11.61
C ILE A 87 16.20 0.97 -12.62
N LEU A 88 15.42 -0.06 -12.29
CA LEU A 88 14.97 -1.12 -13.21
C LEU A 88 13.63 -0.77 -13.84
N GLN A 89 12.69 -0.31 -13.03
CA GLN A 89 11.32 -0.05 -13.44
C GLN A 89 10.78 1.16 -12.71
N HIS A 90 10.03 1.99 -13.45
CA HIS A 90 9.12 2.98 -12.90
C HIS A 90 7.74 2.75 -13.50
N THR A 91 6.72 2.63 -12.65
CA THR A 91 5.33 2.48 -13.09
C THR A 91 4.44 3.45 -12.34
N LYS A 92 3.47 4.00 -13.07
CA LYS A 92 2.60 5.08 -12.61
C LYS A 92 1.14 4.65 -12.76
N TYR A 93 0.37 4.77 -11.69
CA TYR A 93 -1.07 4.53 -11.67
C TYR A 93 -1.79 5.83 -11.28
N MET A 94 -2.68 6.31 -12.15
CA MET A 94 -3.43 7.54 -11.94
C MET A 94 -4.76 7.23 -11.25
N ALA A 95 -5.05 7.92 -10.15
CA ALA A 95 -6.29 7.81 -9.37
C ALA A 95 -6.82 6.36 -9.18
N PRO A 96 -5.99 5.40 -8.73
CA PRO A 96 -6.45 4.04 -8.51
C PRO A 96 -7.48 4.01 -7.37
N GLN A 97 -8.54 3.21 -7.57
CA GLN A 97 -9.57 3.02 -6.56
C GLN A 97 -9.15 1.92 -5.59
N ALA A 98 -9.26 2.21 -4.29
CA ALA A 98 -9.10 1.22 -3.25
C ALA A 98 -10.28 0.26 -3.27
N GLN A 99 -10.05 -0.99 -2.87
CA GLN A 99 -11.07 -2.04 -2.84
C GLN A 99 -11.10 -2.66 -1.45
N SER A 100 -12.27 -3.08 -0.98
CA SER A 100 -12.42 -3.73 0.33
C SER A 100 -11.74 -5.10 0.41
N ALA A 101 -11.80 -5.89 -0.67
CA ALA A 101 -11.22 -7.23 -0.74
C ALA A 101 -10.58 -7.53 -2.11
N PRO A 102 -9.53 -6.79 -2.53
CA PRO A 102 -8.86 -7.04 -3.79
C PRO A 102 -8.05 -8.34 -3.73
N ALA A 103 -7.90 -8.99 -4.89
CA ALA A 103 -6.86 -10.00 -5.05
C ALA A 103 -5.48 -9.38 -4.81
N ALA A 104 -4.52 -10.14 -4.25
CA ALA A 104 -3.23 -9.63 -3.78
C ALA A 104 -2.39 -8.87 -4.84
N ASN A 105 -2.66 -9.11 -6.12
CA ASN A 105 -1.99 -8.51 -7.26
C ASN A 105 -2.94 -7.68 -8.15
N ALA A 106 -4.09 -7.24 -7.63
CA ALA A 106 -5.13 -6.59 -8.43
C ALA A 106 -4.69 -5.26 -9.09
N LEU A 107 -3.73 -4.52 -8.50
CA LEU A 107 -3.26 -3.26 -9.07
C LEU A 107 -2.20 -3.47 -10.16
N THR A 108 -1.22 -4.33 -9.89
CA THR A 108 -0.02 -4.47 -10.75
C THR A 108 -0.03 -5.71 -11.64
N GLY A 109 -0.90 -6.69 -11.36
CA GLY A 109 -0.68 -8.07 -11.77
C GLY A 109 0.56 -8.68 -11.09
N ARG A 110 0.97 -9.86 -11.54
CA ARG A 110 2.24 -10.48 -11.12
C ARG A 110 3.35 -9.96 -12.04
N VAL A 111 4.32 -9.26 -11.47
CA VAL A 111 5.45 -8.68 -12.19
C VAL A 111 6.72 -9.47 -11.88
N ALA A 112 7.52 -9.74 -12.90
CA ALA A 112 8.85 -10.35 -12.78
C ALA A 112 9.89 -9.40 -13.34
N LEU A 113 10.92 -9.09 -12.55
CA LEU A 113 12.04 -8.23 -12.92
C LEU A 113 13.36 -8.96 -12.77
N TYR A 114 14.24 -8.80 -13.75
CA TYR A 114 15.54 -9.45 -13.78
C TYR A 114 16.63 -8.39 -13.65
N SER A 115 17.50 -8.55 -12.65
CA SER A 115 18.65 -7.67 -12.49
C SER A 115 19.66 -7.93 -13.63
N PRO A 116 20.20 -6.89 -14.28
CA PRO A 116 21.12 -7.07 -15.41
C PRO A 116 22.45 -7.72 -15.02
N PHE A 117 22.96 -7.48 -13.80
CA PHE A 117 24.30 -7.95 -13.39
C PHE A 117 24.29 -9.09 -12.38
N LEU A 118 23.27 -9.18 -11.52
CA LEU A 118 23.26 -10.18 -10.45
C LEU A 118 22.59 -11.50 -10.87
N GLY A 119 21.98 -11.54 -12.07
CA GLY A 119 21.20 -12.68 -12.54
C GLY A 119 20.07 -13.08 -11.57
N LYS A 120 19.56 -12.13 -10.77
CA LYS A 120 18.50 -12.37 -9.79
C LYS A 120 17.16 -11.90 -10.32
N GLU A 121 16.13 -12.61 -9.89
CA GLU A 121 14.73 -12.31 -10.16
C GLU A 121 14.10 -11.68 -8.92
N LEU A 122 13.33 -10.62 -9.13
CA LEU A 122 12.35 -10.10 -8.19
C LEU A 122 10.97 -10.37 -8.77
N LEU A 123 10.14 -11.08 -8.02
CA LEU A 123 8.71 -11.17 -8.28
C LEU A 123 7.98 -10.24 -7.33
N TYR A 124 7.00 -9.49 -7.83
CA TYR A 124 6.14 -8.70 -6.95
C TYR A 124 4.73 -8.56 -7.49
N GLY A 125 3.80 -8.28 -6.57
CA GLY A 125 2.45 -7.87 -6.89
C GLY A 125 1.93 -6.93 -5.81
N CYS A 126 1.12 -5.96 -6.19
CA CYS A 126 0.48 -5.03 -5.27
C CYS A 126 -1.02 -4.94 -5.51
N ALA A 127 -1.73 -4.57 -4.45
CA ALA A 127 -3.15 -4.26 -4.45
C ALA A 127 -3.42 -3.07 -3.54
N LEU A 128 -4.41 -2.26 -3.91
CA LEU A 128 -4.84 -1.11 -3.11
C LEU A 128 -6.08 -1.49 -2.30
N HIS A 129 -5.92 -1.56 -0.98
CA HIS A 129 -6.95 -1.98 -0.05
C HIS A 129 -7.64 -0.78 0.59
N GLU A 130 -8.93 -0.91 0.87
CA GLU A 130 -9.62 -0.13 1.89
C GLU A 130 -9.47 -0.86 3.22
N VAL A 131 -8.86 -0.21 4.21
CA VAL A 131 -8.63 -0.80 5.54
C VAL A 131 -9.35 0.02 6.59
N ALA A 132 -10.09 -0.64 7.47
CA ALA A 132 -10.71 0.02 8.62
C ALA A 132 -9.62 0.54 9.57
N ARG A 133 -9.80 1.77 10.05
CA ARG A 133 -8.94 2.41 11.05
C ARG A 133 -9.33 2.02 12.47
#